data_AF-A0A377LYA6-F1
#
_entry.id   AF-A0A377LYA6-F1
#
_cell.length_a   1.000
_cell.length_b   1.000
_cell.length_c   1.000
_cell.angle_alpha   90.00
_cell.angle_beta   90.00
_cell.angle_gamma   90.00
#
_symmetry.space_group_name_H-M   'P 1'
#
loop_
_entity.id
_entity.type
_entity.pdbx_description
1 polymer ?
#
loop_
_entity_poly.entity_id
_entity_poly.type
_entity_poly.pdbx_seq_one_letter_code
_entity_poly.pdbx_strand_id
1 'polypeptide(L)'
;MLEDIREVLQEETQQFLQELVEKAQYPIYQTVIATGELNAHILDVCRKEKIDLVICGNHNQSFISRAACAAKSIVASSLVDVLLVPLGGR
;
A
#
# COMPACT_ATOMS: atom_id res chain seq x y z
N MET A 1 -7.12 14.42 23.72
CA MET A 1 -6.14 13.33 24.00
C MET A 1 -6.14 12.25 22.91
N LEU A 2 -7.24 11.53 22.67
CA LEU A 2 -7.27 10.51 21.59
C LEU A 2 -7.29 11.14 20.19
N GLU A 3 -7.93 12.29 20.03
CA GLU A 3 -7.94 13.07 18.79
C GLU A 3 -6.54 13.60 18.46
N ASP A 4 -5.86 14.20 19.45
CA ASP A 4 -4.46 14.67 19.31
C ASP A 4 -3.50 13.54 18.87
N ILE A 5 -3.65 12.33 19.41
CA ILE A 5 -2.84 11.18 19.02
C ILE A 5 -3.14 10.75 17.57
N ARG A 6 -4.40 10.79 17.15
CA ARG A 6 -4.79 10.43 15.78
C ARG A 6 -4.23 11.43 14.76
N GLU A 7 -4.24 12.71 15.10
CA GLU A 7 -3.65 13.77 14.27
C GLU A 7 -2.14 13.57 14.12
N VAL A 8 -1.42 13.33 15.23
CA VAL A 8 0.02 13.08 15.18
C VAL A 8 0.36 11.85 14.33
N LEU A 9 -0.37 10.74 14.47
CA LEU A 9 -0.15 9.54 13.65
C LEU A 9 -0.39 9.80 12.16
N GLN A 10 -1.39 10.62 11.83
CA GLN A 10 -1.67 11.01 10.45
C GLN A 10 -0.56 11.88 9.88
N GLU A 11 -0.03 12.82 10.67
CA GLU A 11 1.11 13.66 10.28
C GLU A 11 2.37 12.81 10.03
N GLU A 12 2.68 11.87 10.92
CA GLU A 12 3.83 10.96 10.74
C GLU A 12 3.70 10.11 9.47
N THR A 13 2.50 9.58 9.20
CA THR A 13 2.23 8.79 7.98
C THR A 13 2.40 9.66 6.73
N GLN A 14 1.93 10.90 6.78
CA GLN A 14 2.05 11.85 5.67
C GLN A 14 3.51 12.21 5.40
N GLN A 15 4.30 12.46 6.44
CA GLN A 15 5.73 12.75 6.32
C GLN A 15 6.48 11.56 5.73
N PHE A 16 6.22 10.34 6.21
CA PHE A 16 6.83 9.12 5.68
C PHE A 16 6.51 8.94 4.18
N LEU A 17 5.26 9.18 3.77
CA LEU A 17 4.86 9.08 2.38
C LEU A 17 5.53 10.15 1.50
N GLN A 18 5.68 11.37 2.01
CA GLN A 18 6.40 12.44 1.30
C GLN A 18 7.87 12.07 1.06
N GLU A 19 8.56 11.52 2.07
CA GLU A 19 9.93 11.06 1.89
C GLU A 19 10.07 9.96 0.83
N LEU A 20 9.09 9.05 0.73
CA LEU A 20 9.07 8.02 -0.31
C LEU A 20 8.93 8.63 -1.70
N VAL A 21 8.07 9.63 -1.86
CA VAL A 21 7.89 10.36 -3.13
C VAL A 21 9.19 11.04 -3.54
N GLU A 22 9.87 11.73 -2.61
CA GLU A 22 11.14 12.40 -2.88
C GLU A 22 12.24 11.41 -3.30
N LYS A 23 12.27 10.23 -2.69
CA LYS A 23 13.25 9.17 -2.97
C LYS A 23 12.93 8.35 -4.23
N ALA A 24 11.70 8.38 -4.73
CA ALA A 24 11.26 7.55 -5.86
C ALA A 24 12.00 7.86 -7.17
N GLN A 25 12.53 9.08 -7.32
CA GLN A 25 13.26 9.53 -8.53
C GLN A 25 12.47 9.29 -9.83
N TYR A 26 11.14 9.23 -9.74
CA TYR A 26 10.20 9.03 -10.83
C TYR A 26 8.92 9.84 -10.55
N PRO A 27 8.28 10.43 -11.57
CA PRO A 27 7.07 11.24 -11.36
C PRO A 27 5.95 10.44 -10.68
N ILE A 28 5.48 10.93 -9.54
CA ILE A 28 4.34 10.35 -8.81
C ILE A 28 3.07 11.11 -9.20
N TYR A 29 2.12 10.40 -9.82
CA TYR A 29 0.84 10.98 -10.25
C TYR A 29 -0.08 11.28 -9.06
N GLN A 30 -0.19 10.32 -8.14
CA GLN A 30 -1.07 10.41 -6.99
C GLN A 30 -0.50 9.64 -5.80
N THR A 31 -0.74 10.15 -4.60
CA THR A 31 -0.51 9.47 -3.34
C THR A 31 -1.84 9.32 -2.58
N VAL A 32 -2.03 8.20 -1.90
CA VAL A 32 -3.25 7.90 -1.16
C VAL A 32 -2.88 7.32 0.20
N ILE A 33 -3.38 7.95 1.27
CA ILE A 33 -3.41 7.37 2.62
C ILE A 33 -4.83 6.89 2.85
N ALA A 34 -4.99 5.59 3.10
CA ALA A 34 -6.27 4.97 3.28
C ALA A 34 -6.35 4.25 4.64
N THR A 35 -7.52 4.32 5.26
CA THR A 35 -7.83 3.63 6.52
C THR A 35 -8.94 2.61 6.27
N GLY A 36 -8.84 1.45 6.90
CA GLY A 36 -9.78 0.33 6.72
C GLY A 36 -9.22 -0.78 5.84
N GLU A 37 -10.11 -1.47 5.12
CA GLU A 37 -9.75 -2.66 4.34
C GLU A 37 -8.96 -2.31 3.06
N LEU A 38 -7.70 -2.75 3.02
CA LEU A 38 -6.75 -2.41 1.95
C LEU A 38 -7.21 -2.86 0.56
N ASN A 39 -7.79 -4.05 0.46
CA ASN A 39 -8.28 -4.60 -0.81
C ASN A 39 -9.39 -3.74 -1.42
N ALA A 40 -10.33 -3.25 -0.62
CA ALA A 40 -11.42 -2.42 -1.09
C ALA A 40 -10.90 -1.11 -1.72
N HIS A 41 -9.93 -0.47 -1.06
CA HIS A 41 -9.30 0.76 -1.55
C HIS A 41 -8.52 0.53 -2.84
N ILE A 42 -7.72 -0.54 -2.93
CA ILE A 42 -6.96 -0.86 -4.15
C ILE A 42 -7.90 -1.13 -5.33
N LEU A 43 -8.98 -1.88 -5.13
CA LEU A 43 -9.95 -2.16 -6.18
C LEU A 43 -10.67 -0.91 -6.68
N ASP A 44 -11.03 -0.01 -5.76
CA ASP A 44 -11.68 1.25 -6.10
C ASP A 44 -10.76 2.14 -6.95
N VAL A 45 -9.48 2.24 -6.57
CA VAL A 45 -8.46 2.96 -7.35
C VAL A 45 -8.26 2.31 -8.72
N CYS A 46 -8.12 0.98 -8.80
CA CYS A 46 -7.91 0.29 -10.07
C CYS A 46 -9.07 0.53 -11.05
N ARG A 47 -10.32 0.56 -10.56
CA ARG A 47 -11.50 0.81 -11.38
C ARG A 47 -11.62 2.26 -11.86
N LYS A 48 -11.27 3.22 -11.00
CA LYS A 48 -11.41 4.65 -11.29
C LYS A 48 -10.29 5.16 -12.21
N GLU A 49 -9.06 4.73 -11.95
CA GLU A 49 -7.86 5.29 -12.57
C GLU A 49 -7.31 4.44 -13.73
N LYS A 50 -8.00 3.36 -14.11
CA LYS A 50 -7.56 2.41 -15.16
C LYS A 50 -6.13 1.88 -14.93
N ILE A 51 -5.79 1.61 -13.68
CA ILE A 51 -4.55 0.93 -13.34
C ILE A 51 -4.58 -0.47 -13.95
N ASP A 52 -3.48 -0.91 -14.55
CA ASP A 52 -3.33 -2.22 -15.20
C ASP A 52 -2.33 -3.14 -14.47
N LEU A 53 -1.52 -2.60 -13.57
CA LEU A 53 -0.57 -3.34 -12.75
C LEU A 53 -0.55 -2.84 -11.29
N VAL A 54 -0.68 -3.77 -10.35
CA VAL A 54 -0.51 -3.52 -8.92
C VAL A 54 0.79 -4.17 -8.44
N ILE A 55 1.66 -3.38 -7.79
CA ILE A 55 2.91 -3.89 -7.20
C ILE A 55 2.77 -3.91 -5.68
N CYS A 56 3.06 -5.06 -5.05
CA CYS A 56 3.01 -5.20 -3.59
C CYS A 56 4.31 -5.82 -3.05
N GLY A 57 4.89 -5.20 -2.02
CA GLY A 57 6.02 -5.76 -1.28
C GLY A 57 5.61 -6.83 -0.27
N ASN A 58 6.48 -7.82 -0.01
CA ASN A 58 6.23 -8.91 0.93
C ASN A 58 7.45 -9.23 1.82
N HIS A 59 7.36 -9.07 3.14
CA HIS A 59 8.44 -9.40 4.08
C HIS A 59 8.35 -10.85 4.58
N ASN A 60 9.38 -11.66 4.30
CA ASN A 60 9.59 -13.03 4.79
C ASN A 60 10.30 -12.91 6.17
N GLN A 61 9.76 -13.27 7.35
CA GLN A 61 9.53 -14.65 7.82
C GLN A 61 8.53 -14.73 9.01
N SER A 62 8.09 -13.60 9.60
CA SER A 62 7.12 -13.59 10.73
C SER A 62 5.78 -12.92 10.38
N PHE A 63 5.72 -12.23 9.23
CA PHE A 63 4.54 -11.51 8.74
C PHE A 63 3.86 -12.17 7.53
N ILE A 64 4.38 -13.30 7.04
CA ILE A 64 3.77 -14.04 5.92
C ILE A 64 2.33 -14.46 6.23
N SER A 65 1.94 -14.69 7.49
CA SER A 65 0.53 -14.96 7.81
C SER A 65 -0.40 -13.76 7.67
N ARG A 66 0.11 -12.52 7.73
CA ARG A 66 -0.67 -11.27 7.65
C ARG A 66 -0.56 -10.58 6.29
N ALA A 67 0.64 -10.53 5.71
CA ALA A 67 0.87 -10.02 4.36
C ALA A 67 0.34 -10.97 3.29
N ALA A 68 0.47 -12.30 3.47
CA ALA A 68 -0.27 -13.26 2.63
C ALA A 68 -1.77 -13.31 2.96
N CYS A 69 -2.30 -12.47 3.86
CA CYS A 69 -3.74 -12.21 3.96
C CYS A 69 -4.12 -11.02 3.07
N ALA A 70 -3.37 -9.91 3.18
CA ALA A 70 -3.64 -8.70 2.41
C ALA A 70 -3.30 -8.85 0.91
N ALA A 71 -2.07 -9.26 0.57
CA ALA A 71 -1.64 -9.51 -0.80
C ALA A 71 -2.47 -10.63 -1.45
N LYS A 72 -2.80 -11.68 -0.70
CA LYS A 72 -3.69 -12.75 -1.20
C LYS A 72 -5.10 -12.25 -1.45
N SER A 73 -5.64 -11.38 -0.59
CA SER A 73 -6.96 -10.78 -0.82
C SER A 73 -6.93 -9.84 -2.02
N ILE A 74 -5.83 -9.10 -2.24
CA ILE A 74 -5.62 -8.29 -3.43
C ILE A 74 -5.56 -9.21 -4.66
N VAL A 75 -4.68 -10.21 -4.70
CA VAL A 75 -4.59 -11.18 -5.82
C VAL A 75 -5.93 -11.87 -6.09
N ALA A 76 -6.66 -12.27 -5.05
CA ALA A 76 -7.95 -12.97 -5.20
C ALA A 76 -9.09 -12.06 -5.68
N SER A 77 -9.00 -10.75 -5.45
CA SER A 77 -10.04 -9.79 -5.83
C SER A 77 -9.65 -8.89 -6.99
N SER A 78 -8.37 -8.86 -7.35
CA SER A 78 -7.80 -7.99 -8.37
C SER A 78 -8.40 -8.33 -9.73
N LEU A 79 -8.77 -7.28 -10.45
CA LEU A 79 -9.19 -7.37 -11.85
C LEU A 79 -8.01 -7.12 -12.81
N VAL A 80 -6.82 -6.93 -12.26
CA VAL A 80 -5.60 -6.47 -12.95
C VAL A 80 -4.40 -7.30 -12.49
N ASP A 81 -3.31 -7.24 -13.25
CA ASP A 81 -2.11 -8.01 -12.93
C ASP A 81 -1.50 -7.55 -11.60
N VAL A 82 -1.01 -8.50 -10.81
CA VAL A 82 -0.42 -8.23 -9.48
C VAL A 82 1.00 -8.80 -9.43
N LEU A 83 1.99 -7.92 -9.25
CA LEU A 83 3.38 -8.28 -9.03
C LEU A 83 3.71 -8.26 -7.53
N LEU A 84 3.97 -9.45 -6.97
CA LEU A 84 4.42 -9.59 -5.59
C LEU A 84 5.95 -9.59 -5.52
N VAL A 85 6.53 -8.61 -4.83
CA VAL A 85 7.97 -8.42 -4.69
C VAL A 85 8.41 -8.84 -3.29
N PRO A 86 9.23 -9.88 -3.11
CA PRO A 86 9.77 -10.23 -1.81
C PRO A 86 10.75 -9.15 -1.32
N LEU A 87 10.53 -8.66 -0.10
CA LEU A 87 11.34 -7.67 0.59
C LEU A 87 12.10 -8.38 1.73
N GLY A 88 13.31 -8.86 1.43
CA GLY A 88 14.09 -9.62 2.42
C GLY A 88 15.36 -10.29 1.87
N GLY A 89 15.95 -9.75 0.81
CA GLY A 89 17.20 -10.27 0.25
C GLY A 89 18.42 -9.58 0.83
N ARG A 90 19.21 -10.31 1.60
CA ARG A 90 20.66 -10.37 1.37
C ARG A 90 20.97 -11.71 0.74
#